data_AF-A0A1Y3NI79-F1
#
_entry.id   AF-A0A1Y3NI79-F1
#
_cell.length_a   1.000
_cell.length_b   1.000
_cell.length_c   1.000
_cell.angle_alpha   90.00
_cell.angle_beta   90.00
_cell.angle_gamma   90.00
#
_symmetry.space_group_name_H-M   'P 1'
#
loop_
_entity.id
_entity.type
_entity.pdbx_description
1 polymer ?
#
loop_
_entity_poly.entity_id
_entity_poly.type
_entity_poly.pdbx_seq_one_letter_code
_entity_poly.pdbx_strand_id
1 'polypeptide(L)'
;MSYDFSVKPIKAFRSDLGKVNIIVTGKLGVGKSTLINAMFGKEFARTGEGRLITKEIKEYSCGEYPVSLIDTKGIELSSYKNDINDIEKYVKQHQESKDTHSHIHVAWVCIPEYASRIEDVYKELIGMLSQYMPVIAVITKLGFDSELQNTIKME
;
A
#
# COMPACT_ATOMS: atom_id res chain seq x y z
N MET A 1 5.74 -18.95 -26.30
CA MET A 1 4.35 -19.36 -26.09
C MET A 1 3.73 -18.38 -25.11
N SER A 2 3.15 -17.29 -25.63
CA SER A 2 2.50 -16.24 -24.85
C SER A 2 1.16 -16.76 -24.33
N TYR A 3 1.00 -16.86 -23.02
CA TYR A 3 -0.29 -17.17 -22.41
C TYR A 3 -1.25 -16.00 -22.65
N ASP A 4 -2.25 -16.21 -23.50
CA ASP A 4 -3.37 -15.29 -23.68
C ASP A 4 -4.43 -15.59 -22.61
N PHE A 5 -4.45 -14.78 -21.56
CA PHE A 5 -5.50 -14.73 -20.54
C PHE A 5 -6.79 -14.21 -21.20
N SER A 6 -7.43 -15.07 -21.98
CA SER A 6 -8.65 -14.77 -22.74
C SER A 6 -9.67 -14.03 -21.87
N VAL A 7 -9.86 -12.76 -22.23
CA VAL A 7 -10.32 -11.63 -21.42
C VAL A 7 -11.83 -11.66 -21.12
N LYS A 8 -12.55 -12.73 -21.47
CA LYS A 8 -14.02 -12.78 -21.49
C LYS A 8 -14.67 -13.22 -20.17
N PRO A 9 -14.28 -14.34 -19.54
CA PRO A 9 -14.91 -14.79 -18.28
C PRO A 9 -14.60 -13.83 -17.12
N ILE A 10 -13.36 -13.34 -17.06
CA ILE A 10 -12.92 -12.38 -16.03
C ILE A 10 -13.65 -11.04 -16.17
N LYS A 11 -13.93 -10.55 -17.39
CA LYS A 11 -14.69 -9.31 -17.59
C LYS A 11 -16.16 -9.44 -17.17
N ALA A 12 -16.80 -10.57 -17.47
CA ALA A 12 -18.19 -10.82 -17.11
C ALA A 12 -18.37 -11.09 -15.59
N PHE A 13 -17.40 -11.75 -14.96
CA PHE A 13 -17.38 -11.97 -13.50
C PHE A 13 -17.11 -10.66 -12.71
N ARG A 14 -16.50 -9.66 -13.35
CA ARG A 14 -16.03 -8.42 -12.72
C ARG A 14 -17.08 -7.32 -12.51
N SER A 15 -18.21 -7.33 -13.22
CA SER A 15 -19.20 -6.24 -13.10
C SER A 15 -19.91 -6.21 -11.76
N ASP A 16 -20.06 -7.37 -11.11
CA ASP A 16 -20.93 -7.53 -9.94
C ASP A 16 -20.13 -7.57 -8.62
N LEU A 17 -18.80 -7.73 -8.67
CA LEU A 17 -17.93 -7.89 -7.49
C LEU A 17 -17.44 -6.56 -6.89
N GLY A 18 -17.65 -5.44 -7.56
CA GLY A 18 -17.12 -4.15 -7.13
C GLY A 18 -15.59 -4.05 -7.19
N LYS A 19 -15.01 -3.12 -6.41
CA LYS A 19 -13.56 -2.90 -6.34
C LYS A 19 -12.96 -3.59 -5.11
N VAL A 20 -11.75 -4.11 -5.26
CA VAL A 20 -10.93 -4.55 -4.14
C VAL A 20 -10.16 -3.37 -3.56
N ASN A 21 -10.58 -2.90 -2.39
CA ASN A 21 -9.87 -1.87 -1.63
C ASN A 21 -8.71 -2.47 -0.84
N ILE A 22 -7.50 -1.95 -1.03
CA ILE A 22 -6.26 -2.37 -0.38
C ILE A 22 -5.69 -1.17 0.39
N ILE A 23 -5.51 -1.30 1.70
CA ILE A 23 -4.81 -0.27 2.48
C ILE A 23 -3.30 -0.48 2.40
N VAL A 24 -2.57 0.56 2.02
CA VAL A 24 -1.12 0.56 1.87
C VAL A 24 -0.52 1.39 3.01
N THR A 25 0.19 0.72 3.91
CA THR A 25 0.71 1.32 5.14
C THR A 25 2.15 0.92 5.42
N GLY A 26 2.78 1.60 6.37
CA GLY A 26 4.18 1.42 6.73
C GLY A 26 4.86 2.74 7.11
N LYS A 27 6.07 2.63 7.66
CA LYS A 27 6.87 3.76 8.14
C LYS A 27 7.04 4.86 7.08
N LEU A 28 7.28 6.08 7.55
CA LEU A 28 7.63 7.20 6.68
C LEU A 28 8.85 6.84 5.81
N GLY A 29 8.79 7.22 4.53
CA GLY A 29 9.90 7.01 3.59
C GLY A 29 10.12 5.57 3.13
N VAL A 30 9.23 4.61 3.46
CA VAL A 30 9.39 3.20 3.06
C VAL A 30 9.12 2.93 1.58
N GLY A 31 8.49 3.85 0.85
CA GLY A 31 8.22 3.71 -0.59
C GLY A 31 6.77 3.40 -0.97
N LYS A 32 5.79 3.61 -0.08
CA LYS A 32 4.35 3.39 -0.35
C LYS A 32 3.86 4.09 -1.63
N SER A 33 4.09 5.40 -1.73
CA SER A 33 3.63 6.20 -2.87
C SER A 33 4.34 5.79 -4.18
N THR A 34 5.62 5.38 -4.12
CA THR A 34 6.35 4.82 -5.26
C THR A 34 5.75 3.50 -5.71
N LEU A 35 5.41 2.60 -4.77
CA LEU A 35 4.74 1.33 -5.05
C LEU A 35 3.36 1.57 -5.72
N ILE A 36 2.58 2.51 -5.20
CA ILE A 36 1.27 2.87 -5.77
C ILE A 36 1.40 3.37 -7.21
N ASN A 37 2.37 4.25 -7.47
CA ASN A 37 2.63 4.75 -8.82
C ASN A 37 3.04 3.63 -9.78
N ALA A 38 3.92 2.72 -9.32
CA ALA A 38 4.35 1.56 -10.11
C ALA A 38 3.17 0.63 -10.44
N MET A 39 2.27 0.39 -9.49
CA MET A 39 1.08 -0.46 -9.69
C MET A 39 0.11 0.09 -10.73
N PHE A 40 -0.05 1.42 -10.80
CA PHE A 40 -0.98 2.06 -11.73
C PHE A 40 -0.32 2.52 -13.04
N GLY A 41 1.00 2.42 -13.18
CA GLY A 41 1.74 2.81 -14.38
C GLY A 41 1.64 4.30 -14.74
N LYS A 42 1.18 5.16 -13.82
CA LYS A 42 1.08 6.62 -13.97
C LYS A 42 1.40 7.27 -12.62
N GLU A 43 1.88 8.51 -12.62
CA GLU A 43 2.16 9.28 -11.40
C GLU A 43 0.87 9.75 -10.71
N PHE A 44 0.23 8.87 -9.94
CA PHE A 44 -0.99 9.19 -9.18
C PHE A 44 -0.68 9.79 -7.79
N ALA A 45 0.34 9.27 -7.11
CA ALA A 45 0.78 9.68 -5.80
C ALA A 45 2.01 10.60 -5.91
N ARG A 46 1.99 11.73 -5.20
CA ARG A 46 3.11 12.70 -5.20
C ARG A 46 4.31 12.09 -4.46
N THR A 47 5.33 11.63 -5.20
CA THR A 47 6.63 11.22 -4.65
C THR A 47 7.58 12.42 -4.64
N GLY A 48 8.00 12.87 -3.47
CA GLY A 48 9.05 13.89 -3.33
C GLY A 48 10.22 13.32 -2.55
N GLU A 49 11.42 13.37 -3.13
CA GLU A 49 12.66 13.16 -2.39
C GLU A 49 12.71 14.15 -1.21
N GLY A 50 12.60 13.62 0.01
CA GLY A 50 12.82 14.39 1.25
C GLY A 50 11.71 15.35 1.71
N ARG A 51 10.52 15.42 1.09
CA ARG A 51 9.42 16.27 1.61
C ARG A 51 8.17 15.46 1.98
N LEU A 52 7.64 15.77 3.17
CA LEU A 52 6.40 15.26 3.76
C LEU A 52 5.19 15.63 2.89
N ILE A 53 4.57 14.68 2.19
CA ILE A 53 3.46 15.01 1.26
C ILE A 53 2.11 14.41 1.68
N THR A 54 2.03 13.21 2.28
CA THR A 54 0.72 12.62 2.65
C THR A 54 0.33 12.96 4.09
N LYS A 55 -0.41 14.05 4.28
CA LYS A 55 -0.97 14.47 5.59
C LYS A 55 -2.31 13.81 5.94
N GLU A 56 -2.98 13.21 4.95
CA GLU A 56 -4.32 12.60 5.04
C GLU A 56 -4.33 11.26 4.29
N ILE A 57 -5.21 10.33 4.66
CA ILE A 57 -5.40 9.06 3.96
C ILE A 57 -6.00 9.35 2.57
N LYS A 58 -5.42 8.78 1.51
CA LYS A 58 -5.83 9.03 0.11
C LYS A 58 -6.17 7.75 -0.61
N GLU A 59 -7.31 7.73 -1.30
CA GLU A 59 -7.70 6.61 -2.15
C GLU A 59 -7.34 6.88 -3.62
N TYR A 60 -6.71 5.89 -4.24
CA TYR A 60 -6.33 5.88 -5.65
C TYR A 60 -7.07 4.74 -6.34
N SER A 61 -7.86 5.04 -7.36
CA SER A 61 -8.52 4.02 -8.18
C SER A 61 -8.35 4.30 -9.66
N CYS A 62 -8.23 3.24 -10.46
CA CYS A 62 -8.08 3.33 -11.91
C CYS A 62 -9.24 2.61 -12.58
N GLY A 63 -9.96 3.25 -13.51
CA GLY A 63 -11.11 2.64 -14.18
C GLY A 63 -10.79 1.38 -14.99
N GLU A 64 -9.51 1.14 -15.28
CA GLU A 64 -9.02 -0.04 -16.01
C GLU A 64 -8.95 -1.30 -15.13
N TYR A 65 -8.86 -1.15 -13.80
CA TYR A 65 -8.69 -2.25 -12.85
C TYR A 65 -9.67 -2.12 -11.67
N PRO A 66 -10.35 -3.19 -11.23
CA PRO A 66 -11.26 -3.15 -10.08
C PRO A 66 -10.48 -3.17 -8.76
N VAL A 67 -9.52 -2.27 -8.59
CA VAL A 67 -8.66 -2.16 -7.41
C VAL A 67 -8.58 -0.69 -7.01
N SER A 68 -8.79 -0.43 -5.71
CA SER A 68 -8.50 0.85 -5.07
C SER A 68 -7.33 0.67 -4.10
N LEU A 69 -6.31 1.52 -4.19
CA LEU A 69 -5.20 1.56 -3.23
C LEU A 69 -5.37 2.77 -2.30
N ILE A 70 -5.40 2.51 -1.00
CA ILE A 70 -5.59 3.53 0.04
C ILE A 70 -4.22 3.82 0.66
N ASP A 71 -3.57 4.93 0.29
CA ASP A 71 -2.29 5.37 0.85
C ASP A 71 -2.51 6.01 2.22
N THR A 72 -1.88 5.47 3.26
CA THR A 72 -1.89 6.09 4.59
C THR A 72 -0.77 7.10 4.73
N LYS A 73 -0.92 8.04 5.67
CA LYS A 73 0.23 8.77 6.20
C LYS A 73 1.31 7.77 6.65
N GLY A 74 2.58 8.11 6.38
CA GLY A 74 3.69 7.30 6.87
C GLY A 74 3.78 7.36 8.39
N ILE A 75 3.98 6.20 9.02
CA ILE A 75 4.10 6.10 10.48
C ILE A 75 5.46 6.67 10.91
N GLU A 76 5.44 7.61 11.85
CA GLU A 76 6.63 8.25 12.40
C GLU A 76 7.00 7.63 13.76
N LEU A 77 8.29 7.34 13.98
CA LEU A 77 8.73 6.67 15.21
C LEU A 77 8.41 7.45 16.49
N SER A 78 8.38 8.78 16.43
CA SER A 78 8.05 9.63 17.58
C SER A 78 6.56 9.61 17.96
N SER A 79 5.67 9.23 17.04
CA SER A 79 4.21 9.30 17.20
C SER A 79 3.49 8.04 16.76
N TYR A 80 4.19 6.91 16.61
CA TYR A 80 3.64 5.77 15.88
C TYR A 80 2.34 5.22 16.47
N LYS A 81 2.16 5.30 17.79
CA LYS A 81 0.91 4.89 18.45
C LYS A 81 -0.29 5.72 17.98
N ASN A 82 -0.12 7.03 17.84
CA ASN A 82 -1.17 7.90 17.32
C ASN A 82 -1.43 7.59 15.86
N ASP A 83 -0.38 7.40 15.05
CA ASP A 83 -0.53 7.05 13.64
C ASP A 83 -1.24 5.68 13.47
N ILE A 84 -0.93 4.67 14.29
CA ILE A 84 -1.62 3.36 14.30
C ILE A 84 -3.08 3.51 14.72
N ASN A 85 -3.37 4.29 15.76
CA ASN A 85 -4.74 4.55 16.21
C ASN A 85 -5.58 5.25 15.14
N ASP A 86 -5.00 6.18 14.39
CA ASP A 86 -5.71 6.87 13.31
C ASP A 86 -5.97 5.93 12.12
N ILE A 87 -5.02 5.04 11.80
CA ILE A 87 -5.24 3.97 10.82
C ILE A 87 -6.34 3.02 11.30
N GLU A 88 -6.32 2.59 12.57
CA GLU A 88 -7.32 1.69 13.13
C GLU A 88 -8.73 2.30 13.09
N LYS A 89 -8.89 3.58 13.46
CA LYS A 89 -10.18 4.28 13.35
C LYS A 89 -10.70 4.29 11.91
N TYR A 90 -9.82 4.57 10.95
CA TYR A 90 -10.19 4.55 9.53
C TYR A 90 -10.60 3.14 9.08
N VAL A 91 -9.81 2.11 9.42
CA VAL A 91 -10.12 0.72 9.11
C VAL A 91 -11.47 0.32 9.71
N LYS A 92 -11.67 0.56 11.01
CA LYS A 92 -12.90 0.23 11.72
C LYS A 92 -14.12 0.89 11.09
N GLN A 93 -14.03 2.19 10.76
CA GLN A 93 -15.11 2.91 10.09
C GLN A 93 -15.49 2.25 8.75
N HIS A 94 -14.52 1.77 7.97
CA HIS A 94 -14.79 1.11 6.69
C HIS A 94 -15.36 -0.29 6.87
N GLN A 95 -14.86 -1.08 7.84
CA GLN A 95 -15.40 -2.43 8.10
C GLN A 95 -16.80 -2.40 8.73
N GLU A 96 -17.16 -1.35 9.48
CA GLU A 96 -18.50 -1.17 10.05
C GLU A 96 -19.51 -0.57 9.06
N SER A 97 -19.06 -0.15 7.88
CA SER A 97 -19.92 0.40 6.84
C SER A 97 -20.95 -0.61 6.36
N LYS A 98 -22.19 -0.16 6.11
CA LYS A 98 -23.23 -0.99 5.49
C LYS A 98 -22.96 -1.23 4.00
N ASP A 99 -22.18 -0.36 3.37
CA ASP A 99 -21.74 -0.55 1.99
C ASP A 99 -20.51 -1.45 1.96
N THR A 100 -20.71 -2.73 1.63
CA THR A 100 -19.64 -3.71 1.56
C THR A 100 -18.58 -3.36 0.50
N HIS A 101 -18.91 -2.54 -0.50
CA HIS A 101 -17.92 -2.10 -1.48
C HIS A 101 -16.93 -1.05 -0.94
N SER A 102 -17.22 -0.47 0.24
CA SER A 102 -16.31 0.41 0.96
C SER A 102 -15.38 -0.34 1.93
N HIS A 103 -15.61 -1.63 2.17
CA HIS A 103 -14.80 -2.42 3.10
C HIS A 103 -13.35 -2.50 2.61
N ILE A 104 -12.40 -2.60 3.54
CA ILE A 104 -10.99 -2.78 3.19
C ILE A 104 -10.70 -4.27 3.20
N HIS A 105 -10.30 -4.81 2.07
CA HIS A 105 -10.26 -6.27 1.89
C HIS A 105 -8.89 -6.87 2.26
N VAL A 106 -7.81 -6.11 2.06
CA VAL A 106 -6.43 -6.56 2.29
C VAL A 106 -5.59 -5.39 2.79
N ALA A 107 -4.65 -5.66 3.69
CA ALA A 107 -3.64 -4.70 4.09
C ALA A 107 -2.27 -5.05 3.49
N TRP A 108 -1.61 -4.07 2.89
CA TRP A 108 -0.22 -4.13 2.47
C TRP A 108 0.64 -3.34 3.45
N VAL A 109 1.50 -4.07 4.18
CA VAL A 109 2.46 -3.46 5.11
C VAL A 109 3.81 -3.40 4.42
N CYS A 110 4.21 -2.20 4.00
CA CYS A 110 5.49 -1.94 3.36
C CYS A 110 6.62 -1.94 4.39
N ILE A 111 7.62 -2.79 4.18
CA ILE A 111 8.81 -2.95 5.02
C ILE A 111 10.03 -2.78 4.11
N PRO A 112 10.99 -1.87 4.41
CA PRO A 112 12.14 -1.70 3.54
C PRO A 112 13.11 -2.88 3.71
N GLU A 113 13.77 -3.28 2.63
CA GLU A 113 14.76 -4.37 2.61
C GLU A 113 15.82 -4.24 3.71
N TYR A 114 16.35 -3.03 3.92
CA TYR A 114 17.39 -2.76 4.91
C TYR A 114 16.92 -2.85 6.37
N ALA A 115 15.64 -3.19 6.63
CA ALA A 115 15.18 -3.52 7.97
C ALA A 115 15.79 -4.85 8.41
N SER A 116 16.96 -4.79 9.04
CA SER A 116 17.69 -5.97 9.55
C SER A 116 16.88 -6.79 10.57
N ARG A 117 15.88 -6.17 11.21
CA ARG A 117 14.90 -6.80 12.10
C ARG A 117 13.55 -6.11 11.97
N ILE A 118 12.47 -6.86 12.24
CA ILE A 118 11.13 -6.30 12.35
C ILE A 118 11.03 -5.50 13.66
N GLU A 119 10.96 -4.18 13.52
CA GLU A 119 10.73 -3.23 14.62
C GLU A 119 9.34 -3.42 15.25
N ASP A 120 9.19 -3.06 16.52
CA ASP A 120 7.94 -3.25 17.26
C ASP A 120 6.75 -2.51 16.65
N VAL A 121 6.98 -1.36 16.00
CA VAL A 121 5.96 -0.63 15.25
C VAL A 121 5.31 -1.49 14.16
N TYR A 122 6.07 -2.35 13.48
CA TYR A 122 5.51 -3.25 12.48
C TYR A 122 4.72 -4.39 13.10
N LYS A 123 5.18 -4.92 14.25
CA LYS A 123 4.45 -5.97 14.97
C LYS A 123 3.10 -5.46 15.46
N GLU A 124 3.07 -4.25 16.03
CA GLU A 124 1.83 -3.62 16.51
C GLU A 124 0.89 -3.31 15.35
N LEU A 125 1.40 -2.73 14.26
CA LEU A 125 0.63 -2.45 13.06
C LEU A 125 0.03 -3.72 12.43
N ILE A 126 0.85 -4.76 12.22
CA ILE A 126 0.41 -6.05 11.67
C ILE A 126 -0.59 -6.71 12.62
N GLY A 127 -0.30 -6.71 13.92
CA GLY A 127 -1.18 -7.26 14.94
C GLY A 127 -2.57 -6.63 14.91
N MET A 128 -2.64 -5.30 14.88
CA MET A 128 -3.90 -4.55 14.76
C MET A 128 -4.63 -4.87 13.44
N LEU A 129 -3.96 -4.75 12.29
CA LEU A 129 -4.60 -4.97 10.98
C LEU A 129 -5.10 -6.40 10.79
N SER A 130 -4.36 -7.39 11.32
CA SER A 130 -4.73 -8.81 11.23
C SER A 130 -6.02 -9.17 11.96
N GLN A 131 -6.53 -8.29 12.85
CA GLN A 131 -7.85 -8.45 13.46
C GLN A 131 -9.00 -8.16 12.46
N TYR A 132 -8.72 -7.43 11.39
CA TYR A 132 -9.73 -6.94 10.44
C TYR A 132 -9.62 -7.58 9.06
N MET A 133 -8.41 -7.86 8.57
CA MET A 133 -8.19 -8.39 7.23
C MET A 133 -6.87 -9.18 7.11
N PRO A 134 -6.69 -9.99 6.06
CA PRO A 134 -5.38 -10.54 5.71
C PRO A 134 -4.34 -9.45 5.50
N VAL A 135 -3.15 -9.66 6.07
CA VAL A 135 -2.01 -8.74 5.95
C VAL A 135 -0.94 -9.37 5.06
N ILE A 136 -0.54 -8.64 4.03
CA ILE A 136 0.56 -8.99 3.13
C ILE A 136 1.74 -8.06 3.43
N ALA A 137 2.87 -8.64 3.82
CA ALA A 137 4.11 -7.90 3.93
C ALA A 137 4.67 -7.65 2.52
N VAL A 138 4.95 -6.39 2.21
CA VAL A 138 5.54 -5.97 0.94
C VAL A 138 6.94 -5.46 1.21
N ILE A 139 7.95 -6.18 0.71
CA ILE A 139 9.34 -5.74 0.85
C ILE A 139 9.63 -4.68 -0.21
N THR A 140 10.00 -3.49 0.24
CA THR A 140 10.27 -2.33 -0.63
C THR A 140 11.75 -1.95 -0.61
N LYS A 141 12.16 -1.10 -1.56
CA LYS A 141 13.55 -0.64 -1.70
C LYS A 141 14.56 -1.78 -1.86
N LEU A 142 14.15 -2.85 -2.55
CA LEU A 142 15.03 -3.92 -2.98
C LEU A 142 16.11 -3.36 -3.92
N GLY A 143 17.37 -3.66 -3.66
CA GLY A 143 18.48 -3.27 -4.54
C GLY A 143 18.98 -1.84 -4.36
N PHE A 144 18.75 -1.20 -3.20
CA PHE A 144 19.51 -0.02 -2.77
C PHE A 144 20.95 -0.37 -2.35
N ASP A 145 21.59 -1.27 -3.09
CA ASP A 145 23.02 -1.50 -3.02
C ASP A 145 23.73 -0.43 -3.86
N SER A 146 24.75 0.20 -3.29
CA SER A 146 25.48 1.33 -3.87
C SER A 146 26.14 1.03 -5.23
N GLU A 147 26.32 -0.25 -5.56
CA GLU A 147 26.86 -0.67 -6.86
C GLU A 147 25.92 -0.37 -8.03
N LEU A 148 24.60 -0.57 -7.87
CA LEU A 148 23.64 -0.35 -8.97
C LEU A 148 23.50 1.13 -9.33
N GLN A 149 23.63 2.03 -8.35
CA GLN A 149 23.64 3.48 -8.60
C GLN A 149 24.91 3.95 -9.32
N ASN A 150 26.05 3.31 -9.07
CA ASN A 150 27.28 3.63 -9.76
C ASN A 150 27.25 3.14 -11.21
N THR A 151 26.61 2.00 -11.50
CA THR A 151 26.42 1.52 -12.87
C THR A 151 25.46 2.41 -13.68
N ILE A 152 24.38 2.91 -13.07
CA ILE A 152 23.41 3.78 -13.76
C ILE A 152 23.95 5.21 -13.99
N LYS A 153 24.89 5.68 -13.17
CA LYS A 153 25.54 7.02 -13.34
C LYS A 153 26.71 7.03 -14.32
N MET A 154 27.09 5.88 -14.87
CA MET A 154 28.19 5.76 -15.85
C MET A 154 27.71 5.66 -17.31
N GLU A 155 26.41 5.77 -17.56
CA GLU A 155 25.82 5.98 -18.89
C GLU A 155 25.23 7.39 -19.01
#